data_AF-A0A117KH87-F1
#
_entry.id   AF-A0A117KH87-F1
#
_cell.length_a   1.000
_cell.length_b   1.000
_cell.length_c   1.000
_cell.angle_alpha   90.00
_cell.angle_beta   90.00
_cell.angle_gamma   90.00
#
_symmetry.space_group_name_H-M   'P 1'
#
loop_
_entity.id
_entity.type
_entity.pdbx_description
1 polymer ?
#
loop_
_entity_poly.entity_id
_entity_poly.type
_entity_poly.pdbx_seq_one_letter_code
_entity_poly.pdbx_strand_id
1 'polypeptide(L)'
;MLRSLYDRTISLAEHPHAMWALAIVAFVESSFFPIPPDVLMIPMVLARPSKAWLIATVALLASVLGGLLGYAIGAFFYESVGQPILQAMGKAEAMEAFNTRFNDFGFWAVLTAGVTPFPYKVITIMSGWTGMPLGTFIATSILARALRFFVVAGLLWGFGEPIRGFIEKRLGLVFTVFIALLIGGFFLVRYL
;
A
#
# COMPACT_ATOMS: atom_id res chain seq x y z
N MET A 1 -24.58 1.22 -16.76
CA MET A 1 -23.17 0.78 -16.81
C MET A 1 -22.51 0.65 -15.43
N LEU A 2 -22.45 1.71 -14.60
CA LEU A 2 -21.74 1.68 -13.31
C LEU A 2 -22.23 0.62 -12.30
N ARG A 3 -23.55 0.41 -12.17
CA ARG A 3 -24.10 -0.66 -11.31
C ARG A 3 -23.69 -2.07 -11.79
N SER A 4 -23.79 -2.33 -13.09
CA SER A 4 -23.35 -3.61 -13.67
C SER A 4 -21.85 -3.86 -13.47
N LEU A 5 -21.00 -2.82 -13.51
CA LEU A 5 -19.58 -2.95 -13.18
C LEU A 5 -19.38 -3.23 -11.70
N TYR A 6 -20.11 -2.54 -10.80
CA TYR A 6 -20.09 -2.81 -9.37
C TYR A 6 -20.50 -4.26 -9.05
N ASP A 7 -21.60 -4.75 -9.61
CA ASP A 7 -22.08 -6.13 -9.40
C ASP A 7 -21.06 -7.16 -9.91
N ARG A 8 -20.40 -6.88 -11.04
CA ARG A 8 -19.29 -7.71 -11.55
C ARG A 8 -18.09 -7.69 -10.62
N THR A 9 -17.70 -6.54 -10.07
CA THR A 9 -16.59 -6.45 -9.11
C THR A 9 -16.91 -7.22 -7.83
N ILE A 10 -18.15 -7.14 -7.33
CA ILE A 10 -18.60 -7.93 -6.17
C ILE A 10 -18.58 -9.43 -6.49
N SER A 11 -19.08 -9.84 -7.66
CA SER A 11 -19.02 -11.23 -8.12
C SER A 11 -17.58 -11.76 -8.24
N LEU A 12 -16.66 -10.95 -8.76
CA LEU A 12 -15.24 -11.28 -8.83
C LEU A 12 -14.60 -11.38 -7.44
N ALA A 13 -15.00 -10.51 -6.51
CA ALA A 13 -14.57 -10.55 -5.11
C ALA A 13 -15.09 -11.79 -4.36
N GLU A 14 -16.20 -12.37 -4.83
CA GLU A 14 -16.73 -13.64 -4.35
C GLU A 14 -16.03 -14.87 -4.96
N HIS A 15 -15.25 -14.71 -6.02
CA HIS A 15 -14.59 -15.84 -6.67
C HIS A 15 -13.58 -16.54 -5.73
N PRO A 16 -13.44 -17.87 -5.77
CA PRO A 16 -12.44 -18.60 -4.98
C PRO A 16 -10.99 -18.08 -5.15
N HIS A 17 -10.68 -17.53 -6.33
CA HIS A 17 -9.38 -16.95 -6.65
C HIS A 17 -9.19 -15.49 -6.19
N ALA A 18 -10.22 -14.83 -5.67
CA ALA A 18 -10.12 -13.43 -5.22
C ALA A 18 -9.06 -13.25 -4.13
N MET A 19 -8.91 -14.25 -3.25
CA MET A 19 -7.90 -14.24 -2.20
C MET A 19 -6.47 -14.30 -2.76
N TRP A 20 -6.25 -15.07 -3.83
CA TRP A 20 -4.96 -15.13 -4.53
C TRP A 20 -4.66 -13.83 -5.28
N ALA A 21 -5.66 -13.25 -5.93
CA ALA A 21 -5.51 -11.94 -6.58
C ALA A 21 -5.12 -10.86 -5.55
N LEU A 22 -5.78 -10.84 -4.38
CA LEU A 22 -5.42 -9.93 -3.29
C LEU A 22 -3.98 -10.16 -2.82
N ALA A 23 -3.57 -11.40 -2.61
CA ALA A 23 -2.21 -11.72 -2.19
C ALA A 23 -1.17 -11.23 -3.21
N ILE A 24 -1.37 -11.52 -4.50
CA ILE A 24 -0.46 -11.09 -5.58
C ILE A 24 -0.39 -9.57 -5.64
N VAL A 25 -1.54 -8.88 -5.60
CA VAL A 25 -1.57 -7.41 -5.66
C VAL A 25 -0.91 -6.79 -4.42
N ALA A 26 -1.18 -7.29 -3.22
CA ALA A 26 -0.56 -6.78 -1.99
C ALA A 26 0.96 -6.99 -1.97
N PHE A 27 1.43 -8.14 -2.47
CA PHE A 27 2.84 -8.43 -2.64
C PHE A 27 3.50 -7.46 -3.62
N VAL A 28 2.96 -7.39 -4.84
CA VAL A 28 3.49 -6.57 -5.93
C VAL A 28 3.46 -5.07 -5.57
N GLU A 29 2.44 -4.62 -4.85
CA GLU A 29 2.32 -3.23 -4.36
C GLU A 29 3.48 -2.86 -3.45
N SER A 30 3.76 -3.75 -2.50
CA SER A 30 4.77 -3.57 -1.47
C SER A 30 6.20 -3.71 -2.01
N SER A 31 6.37 -4.39 -3.14
CA SER A 31 7.67 -4.60 -3.79
C SER A 31 8.02 -3.50 -4.79
N PHE A 32 7.21 -3.27 -5.84
CA PHE A 32 7.63 -2.40 -6.95
C PHE A 32 6.51 -1.68 -7.74
N PHE A 33 5.26 -2.18 -7.81
CA PHE A 33 4.24 -1.62 -8.75
C PHE A 33 3.07 -0.91 -8.03
N PRO A 34 2.52 0.22 -8.51
CA PRO A 34 1.61 1.06 -7.71
C PRO A 34 0.12 0.68 -7.84
N ILE A 35 -0.27 -0.56 -7.49
CA ILE A 35 -1.70 -0.94 -7.40
C ILE A 35 -2.08 -1.13 -5.93
N PRO A 36 -2.91 -0.24 -5.33
CA PRO A 36 -3.30 -0.38 -3.93
C PRO A 36 -4.10 -1.67 -3.69
N PRO A 37 -3.73 -2.52 -2.72
CA PRO A 37 -4.49 -3.73 -2.38
C PRO A 37 -5.90 -3.41 -1.86
N ASP A 38 -6.11 -2.20 -1.35
CA ASP A 38 -7.40 -1.68 -0.90
C ASP A 38 -8.48 -1.76 -1.99
N VAL A 39 -8.11 -1.61 -3.26
CA VAL A 39 -9.04 -1.69 -4.41
C VAL A 39 -9.73 -3.06 -4.49
N LEU A 40 -9.03 -4.13 -4.09
CA LEU A 40 -9.57 -5.48 -4.02
C LEU A 40 -10.13 -5.81 -2.64
N MET A 41 -9.43 -5.39 -1.58
CA MET A 41 -9.81 -5.68 -0.21
C MET A 41 -11.19 -5.11 0.15
N ILE A 42 -11.49 -3.86 -0.21
CA ILE A 42 -12.76 -3.19 0.13
C ILE A 42 -13.97 -3.97 -0.41
N PRO A 43 -14.10 -4.26 -1.73
CA PRO A 43 -15.25 -5.02 -2.23
C PRO A 43 -15.29 -6.45 -1.69
N MET A 44 -14.15 -7.10 -1.42
CA MET A 44 -14.12 -8.43 -0.81
C MET A 44 -14.68 -8.43 0.62
N VAL A 45 -14.32 -7.44 1.44
CA VAL A 45 -14.82 -7.32 2.82
C VAL A 45 -16.31 -6.96 2.81
N LEU A 46 -16.76 -6.08 1.91
CA LEU A 46 -18.18 -5.72 1.78
C LEU A 46 -19.04 -6.89 1.27
N ALA A 47 -18.50 -7.73 0.36
CA ALA A 47 -19.19 -8.91 -0.14
C ALA A 47 -19.28 -10.01 0.94
N ARG A 48 -18.22 -10.19 1.73
CA ARG A 48 -18.13 -11.23 2.77
C ARG A 48 -17.60 -10.68 4.09
N PRO A 49 -18.41 -9.92 4.85
CA PRO A 49 -17.98 -9.36 6.13
C PRO A 49 -17.51 -10.44 7.12
N SER A 50 -18.12 -11.63 7.10
CA SER A 50 -17.70 -12.76 7.94
C SER A 50 -16.24 -13.21 7.74
N LYS A 51 -15.62 -12.85 6.60
CA LYS A 51 -14.23 -13.16 6.28
C LYS A 51 -13.30 -11.94 6.36
N ALA A 52 -13.77 -10.80 6.87
CA ALA A 52 -13.00 -9.54 6.90
C ALA A 52 -11.58 -9.70 7.47
N TRP A 53 -11.46 -10.37 8.61
CA TRP A 53 -10.19 -10.60 9.28
C TRP A 53 -9.25 -11.52 8.49
N LEU A 54 -9.79 -12.53 7.81
CA LEU A 54 -9.01 -13.43 6.95
C LEU A 54 -8.46 -12.68 5.74
N ILE A 55 -9.29 -11.85 5.10
CA ILE A 55 -8.91 -11.01 3.97
C ILE A 55 -7.77 -10.06 4.38
N ALA A 56 -7.91 -9.38 5.52
CA ALA A 56 -6.89 -8.50 6.07
C ALA A 56 -5.58 -9.24 6.40
N THR A 57 -5.68 -10.47 6.92
CA THR A 57 -4.51 -11.29 7.26
C THR A 57 -3.75 -11.71 6.01
N VAL A 58 -4.44 -12.12 4.95
CA VAL A 58 -3.79 -12.47 3.68
C VAL A 58 -3.11 -11.25 3.06
N ALA A 59 -3.78 -10.09 3.06
CA ALA A 59 -3.18 -8.84 2.60
C ALA A 59 -1.93 -8.46 3.41
N LEU A 60 -1.98 -8.61 4.74
CA LEU A 60 -0.85 -8.37 5.63
C LEU A 60 0.34 -9.27 5.29
N LEU A 61 0.14 -10.59 5.28
CA LEU A 61 1.21 -11.55 5.03
C LEU A 61 1.85 -11.34 3.65
N ALA A 62 1.03 -11.20 2.61
CA ALA A 62 1.52 -10.96 1.26
C ALA A 62 2.25 -9.61 1.15
N SER A 63 1.75 -8.57 1.81
CA SER A 63 2.40 -7.25 1.83
C SER A 63 3.74 -7.25 2.57
N VAL A 64 3.85 -7.96 3.70
CA VAL A 64 5.11 -8.09 4.44
C VAL A 64 6.14 -8.87 3.60
N LEU A 65 5.72 -9.96 2.95
CA LEU A 65 6.58 -10.70 2.01
C LEU A 65 7.02 -9.83 0.83
N GLY A 66 6.12 -9.03 0.28
CA GLY A 66 6.46 -8.07 -0.79
C GLY A 66 7.40 -6.98 -0.31
N GLY A 67 7.25 -6.53 0.93
CA GLY A 67 8.15 -5.56 1.57
C GLY A 67 9.54 -6.14 1.83
N LEU A 68 9.64 -7.42 2.18
CA LEU A 68 10.92 -8.14 2.26
C LEU A 68 11.62 -8.22 0.90
N LEU A 69 10.87 -8.43 -0.18
CA LEU A 69 11.43 -8.33 -1.53
C LEU A 69 11.92 -6.90 -1.84
N GLY A 70 11.16 -5.88 -1.47
CA GLY A 70 11.59 -4.47 -1.60
C GLY A 70 12.87 -4.17 -0.80
N TYR A 71 12.95 -4.68 0.43
CA TYR A 71 14.16 -4.62 1.26
C TYR A 71 15.34 -5.31 0.58
N ALA A 72 15.15 -6.52 0.05
CA ALA A 72 16.20 -7.24 -0.65
C ALA A 72 16.67 -6.48 -1.91
N ILE A 73 15.74 -5.88 -2.66
CA ILE A 73 16.08 -5.02 -3.80
C ILE A 73 16.96 -3.85 -3.35
N GLY A 74 16.57 -3.15 -2.28
CA GLY A 74 17.36 -2.06 -1.71
C GLY A 74 18.76 -2.50 -1.27
N ALA A 75 18.86 -3.63 -0.57
CA ALA A 75 20.12 -4.14 -0.03
C ALA A 75 21.09 -4.60 -1.14
N PHE A 76 20.61 -5.32 -2.16
CA PHE A 76 21.47 -5.89 -3.19
C PHE A 76 21.79 -4.94 -4.35
N PHE A 77 20.85 -4.07 -4.72
CA PHE A 77 21.03 -3.16 -5.86
C PHE A 77 21.53 -1.77 -5.46
N TYR A 78 21.73 -1.50 -4.16
CA TYR A 78 22.27 -0.21 -3.75
C TYR A 78 23.67 0.03 -4.31
N GLU A 79 24.63 -0.88 -4.10
CA GLU A 79 26.01 -0.67 -4.56
C GLU A 79 26.12 -0.61 -6.09
N SER A 80 25.35 -1.44 -6.79
CA SER A 80 25.42 -1.58 -8.25
C SER A 80 24.60 -0.54 -9.02
N VAL A 81 23.49 -0.05 -8.46
CA VAL A 81 22.55 0.86 -9.15
C VAL A 81 22.34 2.14 -8.36
N GLY A 82 22.04 2.05 -7.06
CA GLY A 82 21.73 3.20 -6.23
C GLY A 82 22.90 4.19 -6.11
N GLN A 83 24.07 3.71 -5.67
CA GLN A 83 25.25 4.52 -5.43
C GLN A 83 25.73 5.27 -6.69
N PRO A 84 25.85 4.65 -7.88
CA PRO A 84 26.21 5.36 -9.12
C PRO A 84 25.21 6.44 -9.51
N ILE A 85 23.90 6.19 -9.39
CA ILE A 85 22.86 7.17 -9.72
C ILE A 85 23.00 8.41 -8.83
N LEU A 86 23.24 8.22 -7.54
CA LEU A 86 23.28 9.31 -6.57
C LEU A 86 24.58 10.10 -6.63
N GLN A 87 25.68 9.42 -6.94
CA GLN A 87 26.94 10.07 -7.28
C GLN A 87 26.80 10.93 -8.54
N ALA A 88 26.14 10.42 -9.59
CA ALA A 88 25.83 11.19 -10.80
C ALA A 88 24.93 12.41 -10.51
N MET A 89 24.07 12.32 -9.49
CA MET A 89 23.25 13.44 -9.00
C MET A 89 23.98 14.40 -8.05
N GLY A 90 25.24 14.13 -7.68
CA GLY A 90 26.02 14.94 -6.73
C GLY A 90 25.50 14.88 -5.29
N LYS A 91 24.77 13.81 -4.92
CA LYS A 91 24.13 13.64 -3.60
C LYS A 91 24.85 12.63 -2.69
N ALA A 92 26.10 12.29 -3.00
CA ALA A 92 26.86 11.29 -2.26
C ALA A 92 27.04 11.64 -0.76
N GLU A 93 27.40 12.88 -0.42
CA GLU A 93 27.59 13.31 0.98
C GLU A 93 26.27 13.46 1.74
N ALA A 94 25.22 13.94 1.05
CA ALA A 94 23.87 13.99 1.61
C ALA A 94 23.33 12.58 1.92
N MET A 95 23.89 11.55 1.30
CA MET A 95 23.46 10.17 1.47
C MET A 95 23.87 9.58 2.81
N GLU A 96 25.12 9.78 3.22
CA GLU A 96 25.62 9.23 4.47
C GLU A 96 24.86 9.82 5.66
N ALA A 97 24.65 11.14 5.64
CA ALA A 97 23.81 11.83 6.62
C ALA A 97 22.35 11.35 6.60
N PHE A 98 21.78 11.05 5.42
CA PHE A 98 20.44 10.50 5.30
C PHE A 98 20.35 9.09 5.87
N ASN A 99 21.31 8.22 5.57
CA ASN A 99 21.36 6.84 6.06
C ASN A 99 21.43 6.79 7.58
N THR A 100 22.31 7.61 8.20
CA THR A 100 22.42 7.70 9.66
C THR A 100 21.08 8.14 10.25
N ARG A 101 20.50 9.24 9.75
CA ARG A 101 19.24 9.76 10.28
C ARG A 101 18.06 8.81 10.06
N PHE A 102 18.01 8.13 8.92
CA PHE A 102 16.96 7.15 8.63
C PHE A 102 17.06 5.95 9.57
N ASN A 103 18.27 5.45 9.85
CA ASN A 103 18.46 4.33 10.77
C ASN A 103 18.20 4.73 12.23
N ASP A 104 18.59 5.94 12.65
CA ASP A 104 18.30 6.47 14.00
C ASP A 104 16.79 6.56 14.27
N PHE A 105 16.03 7.02 13.27
CA PHE A 105 14.57 7.08 13.33
C PHE A 105 13.89 5.82 12.79
N GLY A 106 14.64 4.76 12.50
CA GLY A 106 14.23 3.68 11.62
C GLY A 106 12.86 3.07 11.93
N PHE A 107 12.60 2.80 13.21
CA PHE A 107 11.31 2.30 13.66
C PHE A 107 10.16 3.26 13.30
N TRP A 108 10.32 4.54 13.62
CA TRP A 108 9.31 5.58 13.39
C TRP A 108 9.20 5.94 11.92
N ALA A 109 10.31 5.97 11.18
CA ALA A 109 10.32 6.23 9.76
C ALA A 109 9.46 5.21 9.01
N VAL A 110 9.65 3.91 9.31
CA VAL A 110 8.87 2.84 8.68
C VAL A 110 7.40 2.88 9.12
N LEU A 111 7.15 3.10 10.41
CA LEU A 111 5.79 3.12 10.95
C LEU A 111 4.99 4.31 10.39
N THR A 112 5.52 5.54 10.51
CA THR A 112 4.85 6.75 10.01
C THR A 112 4.60 6.65 8.52
N ALA A 113 5.59 6.23 7.75
CA ALA A 113 5.44 6.14 6.31
C ALA A 113 4.54 4.98 5.85
N GLY A 114 4.49 3.87 6.60
CA GLY A 114 3.57 2.77 6.29
C GLY A 114 2.10 3.02 6.67
N VAL A 115 1.84 3.96 7.59
CA VAL A 115 0.48 4.35 8.02
C VAL A 115 -0.05 5.56 7.24
N THR A 116 0.83 6.46 6.81
CA THR A 116 0.48 7.64 5.99
C THR A 116 0.22 7.26 4.52
N PRO A 117 -0.33 8.17 3.69
CA PRO A 117 -0.42 7.95 2.24
C PRO A 117 0.93 7.94 1.52
N PHE A 118 2.04 7.86 2.25
CA PHE A 118 3.38 7.76 1.67
C PHE A 118 3.55 6.39 0.99
N PRO A 119 4.21 6.31 -0.18
CA PRO A 119 4.40 5.04 -0.87
C PRO A 119 5.26 4.07 -0.06
N TYR A 120 4.64 3.03 0.49
CA TYR A 120 5.33 2.05 1.35
C TYR A 120 6.54 1.40 0.68
N LYS A 121 6.47 1.11 -0.63
CA LYS A 121 7.58 0.54 -1.42
C LYS A 121 8.87 1.37 -1.36
N VAL A 122 8.75 2.70 -1.25
CA VAL A 122 9.91 3.59 -1.21
C VAL A 122 10.66 3.35 0.10
N ILE A 123 9.91 3.20 1.20
CA ILE A 123 10.44 2.92 2.53
C ILE A 123 11.05 1.53 2.59
N THR A 124 10.42 0.52 2.00
CA THR A 124 10.99 -0.84 2.02
C THR A 124 12.32 -0.92 1.28
N ILE A 125 12.42 -0.29 0.11
CA ILE A 125 13.67 -0.20 -0.65
C ILE A 125 14.70 0.63 0.13
N MET A 126 14.33 1.77 0.70
CA MET A 126 15.25 2.58 1.51
C MET A 126 15.73 1.82 2.75
N SER A 127 14.87 1.10 3.47
CA SER A 127 15.28 0.27 4.62
C SER A 127 16.31 -0.79 4.24
N GLY A 128 16.15 -1.41 3.07
CA GLY A 128 17.12 -2.37 2.54
C GLY A 128 18.46 -1.72 2.21
N TRP A 129 18.41 -0.59 1.52
CA TRP A 129 19.57 0.20 1.15
C TRP A 129 20.32 0.70 2.40
N THR A 130 19.65 1.34 3.37
CA THR A 130 20.32 1.89 4.55
C THR A 130 20.87 0.80 5.50
N GLY A 131 20.63 -0.48 5.22
CA GLY A 131 21.07 -1.58 6.05
C GLY A 131 20.31 -1.65 7.38
N MET A 132 19.06 -1.21 7.42
CA MET A 132 18.23 -1.27 8.61
C MET A 132 18.16 -2.71 9.17
N PRO A 133 18.32 -2.94 10.48
CA PRO A 133 18.21 -4.28 11.04
C PRO A 133 16.91 -4.98 10.62
N LEU A 134 17.03 -6.16 9.98
CA LEU A 134 15.91 -6.87 9.38
C LEU A 134 14.77 -7.13 10.37
N GLY A 135 15.10 -7.44 11.64
CA GLY A 135 14.12 -7.61 12.70
C GLY A 135 13.29 -6.35 12.97
N THR A 136 13.93 -5.18 13.01
CA THR A 136 13.25 -3.88 13.17
C THR A 136 12.35 -3.60 11.99
N PHE A 137 12.83 -3.84 10.77
CA PHE A 137 12.04 -3.68 9.54
C PHE A 137 10.81 -4.58 9.53
N ILE A 138 10.96 -5.88 9.83
CA ILE A 138 9.83 -6.82 9.86
C ILE A 138 8.81 -6.42 10.92
N ALA A 139 9.25 -6.12 12.14
CA ALA A 139 8.35 -5.75 13.23
C ALA A 139 7.54 -4.48 12.91
N THR A 140 8.21 -3.44 12.39
CA THR A 140 7.57 -2.17 12.02
C THR A 140 6.68 -2.30 10.79
N SER A 141 7.10 -3.08 9.81
CA SER A 141 6.33 -3.45 8.64
C SER A 141 5.02 -4.15 9.02
N ILE A 142 5.09 -5.19 9.84
CA ILE A 142 3.92 -5.91 10.35
C ILE A 142 2.99 -4.93 11.06
N LEU A 143 3.51 -4.09 11.96
CA LEU A 143 2.70 -3.14 12.71
C LEU A 143 2.00 -2.13 11.81
N ALA A 144 2.72 -1.51 10.88
CA ALA A 144 2.17 -0.51 9.97
C ALA A 144 1.12 -1.11 9.03
N ARG A 145 1.41 -2.27 8.44
CA ARG A 145 0.50 -2.97 7.52
C ARG A 145 -0.70 -3.55 8.24
N ALA A 146 -0.52 -4.07 9.45
CA ALA A 146 -1.62 -4.56 10.27
C ALA A 146 -2.56 -3.40 10.62
N LEU A 147 -2.03 -2.26 11.08
CA LEU A 147 -2.85 -1.09 11.37
C LEU A 147 -3.66 -0.68 10.15
N ARG A 148 -3.03 -0.56 8.98
CA ARG A 148 -3.73 -0.17 7.75
C ARG A 148 -4.83 -1.15 7.36
N PHE A 149 -4.50 -2.43 7.20
CA PHE A 149 -5.46 -3.41 6.67
C PHE A 149 -6.55 -3.79 7.68
N PHE A 150 -6.20 -3.94 8.96
CA PHE A 150 -7.17 -4.32 9.99
C PHE A 150 -8.07 -3.17 10.41
N VAL A 151 -7.59 -1.91 10.38
CA VAL A 151 -8.49 -0.75 10.61
C VAL A 151 -9.51 -0.66 9.48
N VAL A 152 -9.09 -0.75 8.22
CA VAL A 152 -10.02 -0.71 7.09
C VAL A 152 -10.99 -1.89 7.14
N ALA A 153 -10.49 -3.12 7.35
CA ALA A 153 -11.34 -4.31 7.45
C ALA A 153 -12.31 -4.23 8.63
N GLY A 154 -11.88 -3.73 9.79
CA GLY A 154 -12.71 -3.55 10.98
C GLY A 154 -13.79 -2.49 10.77
N LEU A 155 -13.46 -1.36 10.15
CA LEU A 155 -14.43 -0.32 9.79
C LEU A 155 -15.47 -0.85 8.80
N LEU A 156 -15.05 -1.59 7.77
CA LEU A 156 -15.96 -2.21 6.82
C LEU A 156 -16.77 -3.35 7.42
N TRP A 157 -16.23 -4.05 8.41
CA TRP A 157 -16.96 -5.11 9.12
C TRP A 157 -18.06 -4.53 10.02
N GLY A 158 -17.78 -3.45 10.76
CA GLY A 158 -18.73 -2.81 11.66
C GLY A 158 -19.73 -1.87 10.98
N PHE A 159 -19.30 -1.14 9.95
CA PHE A 159 -20.10 -0.13 9.24
C PHE A 159 -20.41 -0.51 7.78
N GLY A 160 -20.17 -1.76 7.40
CA GLY A 160 -20.28 -2.23 6.01
C GLY A 160 -21.65 -2.04 5.37
N GLU A 161 -22.73 -2.27 6.11
CA GLU A 161 -24.10 -2.08 5.58
C GLU A 161 -24.41 -0.59 5.25
N PRO A 162 -24.20 0.37 6.16
CA PRO A 162 -24.31 1.79 5.83
C PRO A 162 -23.39 2.23 4.68
N ILE A 163 -22.14 1.76 4.66
CA ILE A 163 -21.15 2.08 3.62
C ILE A 163 -21.60 1.52 2.27
N ARG A 164 -22.07 0.27 2.24
CA ARG A 164 -22.61 -0.38 1.04
C ARG A 164 -23.82 0.39 0.52
N GLY A 165 -24.77 0.72 1.38
CA GLY A 165 -25.94 1.52 1.02
C GLY A 165 -25.59 2.93 0.54
N PHE A 166 -24.55 3.56 1.10
CA PHE A 166 -24.04 4.85 0.63
C PHE A 166 -23.43 4.73 -0.78
N ILE A 167 -22.56 3.74 -1.00
CA ILE A 167 -21.92 3.50 -2.30
C ILE A 167 -22.97 3.18 -3.37
N GLU A 168 -23.91 2.27 -3.10
CA GLU A 168 -24.94 1.86 -4.06
C GLU A 168 -25.93 2.98 -4.43
N LYS A 169 -26.22 3.90 -3.50
CA LYS A 169 -27.10 5.06 -3.72
C LYS A 169 -26.39 6.24 -4.38
N ARG A 170 -25.09 6.44 -4.13
CA ARG A 170 -24.35 7.64 -4.55
C ARG A 170 -23.18 7.36 -5.51
N LEU A 171 -23.12 6.16 -6.06
CA LEU A 171 -22.03 5.69 -6.94
C LEU A 171 -21.72 6.67 -8.08
N GLY A 172 -22.76 7.21 -8.73
CA GLY A 172 -22.57 8.20 -9.80
C GLY A 172 -21.96 9.52 -9.31
N LEU A 173 -22.35 9.98 -8.12
CA LEU A 173 -21.85 11.22 -7.53
C LEU A 173 -20.41 11.05 -7.04
N VAL A 174 -20.10 9.95 -6.34
CA VAL A 174 -18.73 9.63 -5.89
C VAL A 174 -17.78 9.51 -7.06
N PHE A 175 -18.18 8.83 -8.14
CA PHE A 175 -17.36 8.69 -9.34
C PHE A 175 -17.12 10.04 -10.04
N THR A 176 -18.15 10.88 -10.15
CA THR A 176 -18.03 12.22 -10.74
C THR A 176 -17.09 13.11 -9.94
N VAL A 177 -17.19 13.11 -8.61
CA VAL A 177 -16.30 13.88 -7.73
C VAL A 177 -14.86 13.37 -7.82
N PHE A 178 -14.65 12.05 -7.86
CA PHE A 178 -13.33 11.47 -8.03
C PHE A 178 -12.67 11.91 -9.36
N ILE A 179 -13.40 11.81 -10.47
CA ILE A 179 -12.90 12.27 -11.79
C ILE A 179 -12.60 13.77 -11.76
N ALA A 180 -13.49 14.58 -11.18
CA ALA A 180 -13.31 16.03 -11.07
C ALA A 180 -12.07 16.40 -10.24
N LEU A 181 -11.84 15.71 -9.11
CA LEU A 181 -10.64 15.90 -8.28
C LEU A 181 -9.37 15.42 -8.98
N LEU A 182 -9.44 14.31 -9.73
CA LEU A 182 -8.29 13.76 -10.45
C LEU A 182 -7.86 14.71 -11.58
N ILE A 183 -8.82 15.18 -12.39
CA ILE A 183 -8.55 16.17 -13.45
C ILE A 183 -8.11 17.51 -12.85
N GLY A 184 -8.82 17.99 -11.82
CA GLY A 184 -8.50 19.24 -11.14
C GLY A 184 -7.12 19.23 -10.47
N GLY A 185 -6.76 18.12 -9.83
CA GLY A 185 -5.45 17.91 -9.22
C GLY A 185 -4.32 17.88 -10.26
N PHE A 186 -4.53 17.20 -11.39
CA PHE A 186 -3.56 17.19 -12.49
C PHE A 186 -3.38 18.57 -13.12
N PHE A 187 -4.47 19.35 -13.23
CA PHE A 187 -4.42 20.73 -13.68
C PHE A 187 -3.67 21.64 -12.70
N LEU A 188 -3.93 21.52 -11.40
CA LEU A 188 -3.24 22.32 -10.37
C LEU A 188 -1.74 22.07 -10.33
N VAL A 189 -1.31 20.81 -10.44
CA VAL A 189 0.11 20.43 -10.50
C VAL A 189 0.77 20.98 -11.77
N ARG A 190 0.04 21.16 -12.87
CA ARG A 190 0.58 21.80 -14.09
C ARG A 190 0.85 23.30 -13.92
N TYR A 191 0.23 23.96 -12.93
CA TYR A 191 0.37 25.40 -12.67
C TYR A 191 1.28 25.71 -11.47
N LEU A 192 1.82 24.70 -10.79
CA LEU A 192 2.86 24.80 -9.76
C LEU A 192 4.24 24.51 -10.36
#